data_AF-A0A945XVZ8-F1
#
_entry.id   AF-A0A945XVZ8-F1
#
_cell.length_a   1.000
_cell.length_b   1.000
_cell.length_c   1.000
_cell.angle_alpha   90.00
_cell.angle_beta   90.00
_cell.angle_gamma   90.00
#
_symmetry.space_group_name_H-M   'P 1'
#
loop_
_entity.id
_entity.type
_entity.pdbx_description
1 polymer ?
#
loop_
_entity_poly.entity_id
_entity_poly.type
_entity_poly.pdbx_seq_one_letter_code
_entity_poly.pdbx_strand_id
1 'polypeptide(L)'
;MNEPNRLQDNDTSLVERCLAYPPETESVAGFLPGDGIHRLELKFDIEQLRQALETCVACSGYLGGEWKEHGFNILPLTHRAGQSDLTANDLSGRYWMRKDERYVEEACEDYVDESAYSEFDSRFVGTYFEEVHRKLSQRFPIGRVRILSKGVYNCNSWHRDPEPRLHIPIITNPGALFIVNHHVTHLPADGSVYFTDTRGYHTAINGGIDRRVHLVAALAYPPLQD
;
A
#
# COMPACT_ATOMS: atom_id res chain seq x y z
N MET A 1 -37.03 31.88 -22.83
CA MET A 1 -37.17 30.64 -22.05
C MET A 1 -37.21 31.06 -20.60
N ASN A 2 -38.30 30.78 -19.88
CA ASN A 2 -38.41 31.11 -18.47
C ASN A 2 -37.37 30.28 -17.71
N GLU A 3 -36.37 30.93 -17.13
CA GLU A 3 -35.58 30.35 -16.04
C GLU A 3 -36.60 29.86 -14.99
N PRO A 4 -36.67 28.56 -14.65
CA PRO A 4 -37.51 28.11 -13.57
C PRO A 4 -37.10 28.90 -12.32
N ASN A 5 -38.07 29.36 -11.53
CA ASN A 5 -37.82 30.07 -10.29
C ASN A 5 -37.14 29.10 -9.31
N ARG A 6 -35.81 28.97 -9.40
CA ARG A 6 -35.03 28.05 -8.59
C ARG A 6 -35.09 28.54 -7.16
N LEU A 7 -35.32 27.61 -6.23
CA LEU A 7 -35.27 27.90 -4.80
C LEU A 7 -33.89 28.51 -4.49
N GLN A 8 -33.85 29.63 -3.77
CA GLN A 8 -32.60 30.24 -3.33
C GLN A 8 -32.46 30.05 -1.83
N ASP A 9 -31.52 29.21 -1.46
CA ASP A 9 -31.25 28.75 -0.09
C ASP A 9 -29.74 28.50 0.10
N ASN A 10 -29.38 27.95 1.25
CA ASN A 10 -27.97 27.70 1.58
C ASN A 10 -27.32 26.66 0.66
N ASP A 11 -28.08 25.66 0.22
CA ASP A 11 -27.57 24.55 -0.58
C ASP A 11 -27.30 25.01 -2.01
N THR A 12 -28.28 25.69 -2.62
CA THR A 12 -28.14 26.30 -3.95
C THR A 12 -27.04 27.34 -3.98
N SER A 13 -26.95 28.19 -2.95
CA SER A 13 -25.85 29.16 -2.82
C SER A 13 -24.49 28.49 -2.66
N LEU A 14 -24.40 27.35 -1.97
CA LEU A 14 -23.15 26.61 -1.82
C LEU A 14 -22.71 26.01 -3.15
N VAL A 15 -23.61 25.32 -3.86
CA VAL A 15 -23.31 24.68 -5.15
C VAL A 15 -22.87 25.73 -6.17
N GLU A 16 -23.57 26.87 -6.26
CA GLU A 16 -23.19 27.98 -7.15
C GLU A 16 -21.79 28.52 -6.84
N ARG A 17 -21.44 28.69 -5.55
CA ARG A 17 -20.09 29.11 -5.15
C ARG A 17 -19.02 28.07 -5.52
N CYS A 18 -19.30 26.78 -5.36
CA CYS A 18 -18.37 25.72 -5.73
C CYS A 18 -18.15 25.66 -7.25
N LEU A 19 -19.20 25.86 -8.05
CA LEU A 19 -19.14 25.86 -9.51
C LEU A 19 -18.52 27.13 -10.10
N ALA A 20 -18.41 28.21 -9.32
CA ALA A 20 -17.84 29.47 -9.78
C ALA A 20 -16.33 29.38 -10.09
N TYR A 21 -15.64 28.36 -9.58
CA TYR A 21 -14.23 28.13 -9.81
C TYR A 21 -14.02 26.80 -10.54
N PRO A 22 -13.11 26.74 -11.53
CA PRO A 22 -12.76 25.47 -12.15
C PRO A 22 -12.16 24.51 -11.10
N PRO A 23 -12.46 23.21 -11.18
CA PRO A 23 -11.86 22.23 -10.28
C PRO A 23 -10.36 22.10 -10.54
N GLU A 24 -9.63 21.74 -9.49
CA GLU A 24 -8.23 21.33 -9.62
C GLU A 24 -8.16 19.92 -10.26
N THR A 25 -7.31 19.76 -11.28
CA THR A 25 -7.12 18.52 -12.04
C THR A 25 -5.66 18.05 -12.17
N GLU A 26 -4.66 18.85 -11.78
CA GLU A 26 -3.24 18.57 -12.04
C GLU A 26 -2.47 17.97 -10.86
N SER A 27 -2.73 18.48 -9.64
CA SER A 27 -2.04 18.09 -8.40
C SER A 27 -2.23 16.62 -8.04
N VAL A 28 -3.27 15.97 -8.57
CA VAL A 28 -3.59 14.55 -8.36
C VAL A 28 -2.47 13.60 -8.81
N ALA A 29 -1.59 14.05 -9.72
CA ALA A 29 -0.43 13.27 -10.17
C ALA A 29 0.76 13.33 -9.20
N GLY A 30 0.74 14.25 -8.24
CA GLY A 30 1.81 14.47 -7.29
C GLY A 30 1.61 13.75 -5.95
N PHE A 31 2.67 13.76 -5.14
CA PHE A 31 2.59 13.37 -3.74
C PHE A 31 2.20 14.56 -2.86
N LEU A 32 1.18 14.40 -2.03
CA LEU A 32 0.78 15.32 -0.98
C LEU A 32 0.97 14.65 0.39
N PRO A 33 1.89 15.14 1.25
CA PRO A 33 2.09 14.57 2.57
C PRO A 33 0.86 14.76 3.47
N GLY A 34 0.73 13.90 4.47
CA GLY A 34 -0.28 14.02 5.53
C GLY A 34 0.18 13.31 6.80
N ASP A 35 -0.56 13.45 7.89
CA ASP A 35 -0.12 13.02 9.23
C ASP A 35 0.29 11.54 9.31
N GLY A 36 -0.33 10.66 8.51
CA GLY A 36 -0.03 9.22 8.45
C GLY A 36 0.77 8.77 7.22
N ILE A 37 1.21 9.67 6.35
CA ILE A 37 1.93 9.34 5.11
C ILE A 37 3.07 10.33 4.87
N HIS A 38 4.31 9.86 5.01
CA HIS A 38 5.50 10.69 4.93
C HIS A 38 6.50 10.14 3.91
N ARG A 39 7.02 11.01 3.04
CA ARG A 39 8.14 10.65 2.15
C ARG A 39 9.46 10.78 2.91
N LEU A 40 10.24 9.73 2.93
CA LEU A 40 11.57 9.70 3.56
C LEU A 40 12.63 10.28 2.61
N GLU A 41 13.78 10.68 3.17
CA GLU A 41 14.95 11.10 2.37
C GLU A 41 15.63 9.91 1.66
N LEU A 42 15.44 8.69 2.17
CA LEU A 42 15.96 7.49 1.54
C LEU A 42 15.33 7.31 0.15
N LYS A 43 16.21 7.06 -0.83
CA LYS A 43 15.82 6.88 -2.23
C LYS A 43 16.57 5.71 -2.85
N PHE A 44 15.90 5.01 -3.74
CA PHE A 44 16.43 3.89 -4.52
C PHE A 44 16.40 4.20 -6.01
N ASP A 45 17.15 3.44 -6.79
CA ASP A 45 17.13 3.53 -8.26
C ASP A 45 15.88 2.84 -8.81
N ILE A 46 15.03 3.60 -9.49
CA ILE A 46 13.75 3.11 -10.01
C ILE A 46 13.91 2.08 -11.13
N GLU A 47 14.94 2.20 -11.98
CA GLU A 47 15.16 1.27 -13.07
C GLU A 47 15.70 -0.07 -12.55
N GLN A 48 16.58 -0.03 -11.56
CA GLN A 48 17.04 -1.25 -10.89
C GLN A 48 15.93 -1.95 -10.10
N LEU A 49 14.99 -1.19 -9.50
CA LEU A 49 13.79 -1.74 -8.87
C LEU A 49 12.89 -2.47 -9.90
N ARG A 50 12.72 -1.90 -11.09
CA ARG A 50 11.93 -2.51 -12.18
C ARG A 50 12.62 -3.77 -12.71
N GLN A 51 13.94 -3.74 -12.92
CA GLN A 51 14.69 -4.90 -13.36
C GLN A 51 14.66 -6.04 -12.32
N ALA A 52 14.75 -5.72 -11.03
CA ALA A 52 14.61 -6.71 -9.95
C ALA A 52 13.19 -7.31 -9.94
N LEU A 53 12.15 -6.48 -10.11
CA LEU A 53 10.78 -6.94 -10.21
C LEU A 53 10.60 -7.95 -11.36
N GLU A 54 11.07 -7.62 -12.56
CA GLU A 54 11.00 -8.52 -13.72
C GLU A 54 11.71 -9.85 -13.44
N THR A 55 12.92 -9.79 -12.89
CA THR A 55 13.73 -10.96 -12.56
C THR A 55 13.03 -11.87 -11.56
N CYS A 56 12.55 -11.31 -10.44
CA CYS A 56 11.89 -12.09 -9.38
C CYS A 56 10.57 -12.70 -9.86
N VAL A 57 9.76 -11.93 -10.59
CA VAL A 57 8.48 -12.42 -11.13
C VAL A 57 8.69 -13.51 -12.19
N ALA A 58 9.72 -13.40 -13.02
CA ALA A 58 10.07 -14.46 -13.98
C ALA A 58 10.53 -15.76 -13.28
N CYS A 59 11.22 -15.63 -12.15
CA CYS A 59 11.74 -16.78 -11.39
C CYS A 59 10.64 -17.56 -10.65
N SER A 60 9.73 -16.87 -9.96
CA SER A 60 8.76 -17.52 -9.05
C SER A 60 7.30 -17.33 -9.44
N GLY A 61 7.00 -16.41 -10.36
CA GLY A 61 5.65 -15.88 -10.53
C GLY A 61 5.15 -15.12 -9.29
N TYR A 62 3.88 -14.73 -9.33
CA TYR A 62 3.17 -14.21 -8.15
C TYR A 62 2.40 -15.33 -7.45
N LEU A 63 2.46 -15.32 -6.11
CA LEU A 63 1.57 -16.08 -5.23
C LEU A 63 0.25 -15.32 -5.05
N GLY A 64 -0.79 -16.00 -4.60
CA GLY A 64 -2.05 -15.33 -4.31
C GLY A 64 -3.31 -16.17 -4.29
N GLY A 65 -3.30 -17.46 -4.65
CA GLY A 65 -4.48 -18.33 -4.56
C GLY A 65 -5.78 -17.63 -5.01
N GLU A 66 -6.75 -17.54 -4.11
CA GLU A 66 -8.04 -16.85 -4.27
C GLU A 66 -7.92 -15.32 -4.48
N TRP A 67 -6.95 -14.65 -3.85
CA TRP A 67 -6.73 -13.20 -3.99
C TRP A 67 -6.34 -12.80 -5.42
N LYS A 68 -5.71 -13.72 -6.15
CA LYS A 68 -5.29 -13.50 -7.54
C LYS A 68 -6.49 -13.34 -8.47
N GLU A 69 -7.59 -14.05 -8.20
CA GLU A 69 -8.86 -13.89 -8.93
C GLU A 69 -9.47 -12.50 -8.70
N HIS A 70 -9.24 -11.95 -7.51
CA HIS A 70 -9.59 -10.57 -7.16
C HIS A 70 -8.52 -9.54 -7.55
N GLY A 71 -7.54 -9.91 -8.38
CA GLY A 71 -6.52 -9.01 -8.91
C GLY A 71 -5.47 -8.57 -7.89
N PHE A 72 -5.35 -9.23 -6.73
CA PHE A 72 -4.31 -8.97 -5.73
C PHE A 72 -3.26 -10.09 -5.75
N ASN A 73 -2.00 -9.70 -5.95
CA ASN A 73 -0.88 -10.62 -6.13
C ASN A 73 0.21 -10.30 -5.12
N ILE A 74 0.82 -11.33 -4.54
CA ILE A 74 1.81 -11.22 -3.47
C ILE A 74 3.05 -12.01 -3.87
N LEU A 75 4.23 -11.43 -3.68
CA LEU A 75 5.50 -12.15 -3.76
C LEU A 75 6.34 -11.83 -2.51
N PRO A 76 6.43 -12.76 -1.55
CA PRO A 76 7.30 -12.61 -0.38
C PRO A 76 8.77 -12.56 -0.79
N LEU A 77 9.53 -11.64 -0.19
CA LEU A 77 10.98 -11.51 -0.35
C LEU A 77 11.74 -11.93 0.91
N THR A 78 11.05 -12.07 2.03
CA THR A 78 11.61 -12.56 3.29
C THR A 78 10.78 -13.70 3.86
N HIS A 79 11.40 -14.55 4.65
CA HIS A 79 10.77 -15.67 5.35
C HIS A 79 11.35 -15.85 6.76
N ARG A 80 10.73 -16.71 7.57
CA ARG A 80 11.27 -17.05 8.89
C ARG A 80 12.45 -18.02 8.75
N ALA A 81 13.38 -17.97 9.69
CA ALA A 81 14.47 -18.94 9.77
C ALA A 81 13.90 -20.38 9.86
N GLY A 82 14.38 -21.27 8.99
CA GLY A 82 13.93 -22.67 8.93
C GLY A 82 12.51 -22.88 8.38
N GLN A 83 11.85 -21.87 7.82
CA GLN A 83 10.52 -22.01 7.22
C GLN A 83 10.58 -22.87 5.95
N SER A 84 9.84 -23.98 5.92
CA SER A 84 9.72 -24.85 4.75
C SER A 84 8.55 -24.47 3.84
N ASP A 85 7.45 -23.99 4.43
CA ASP A 85 6.18 -23.78 3.72
C ASP A 85 5.56 -22.41 4.07
N LEU A 86 4.90 -21.80 3.07
CA LEU A 86 4.15 -20.56 3.22
C LEU A 86 2.66 -20.86 3.40
N THR A 87 2.06 -20.35 4.48
CA THR A 87 0.61 -20.41 4.71
C THR A 87 -0.10 -19.16 4.19
N ALA A 88 -1.42 -19.22 4.05
CA ALA A 88 -2.22 -18.03 3.69
C ALA A 88 -2.07 -16.90 4.72
N ASN A 89 -2.00 -17.23 6.02
CA ASN A 89 -1.79 -16.27 7.11
C ASN A 89 -0.41 -15.60 7.04
N ASP A 90 0.62 -16.30 6.54
CA ASP A 90 1.94 -15.69 6.34
C ASP A 90 1.91 -14.59 5.25
N LEU A 91 1.01 -14.72 4.26
CA LEU A 91 0.87 -13.78 3.15
C LEU A 91 0.06 -12.53 3.52
N SER A 92 -0.96 -12.68 4.38
CA SER A 92 -1.86 -11.61 4.79
C SER A 92 -1.50 -11.16 6.22
N GLY A 93 -1.90 -11.93 7.24
CA GLY A 93 -1.62 -11.70 8.64
C GLY A 93 -2.72 -10.87 9.31
N ARG A 94 -2.67 -10.72 10.64
CA ARG A 94 -3.70 -10.00 11.40
C ARG A 94 -3.99 -8.60 10.87
N TYR A 95 -5.26 -8.27 10.78
CA TYR A 95 -5.77 -6.90 10.59
C TYR A 95 -7.12 -6.74 11.30
N TRP A 96 -7.60 -5.50 11.40
CA TRP A 96 -8.92 -5.19 11.93
C TRP A 96 -9.77 -4.42 10.93
N MET A 97 -11.05 -4.76 10.86
CA MET A 97 -12.00 -4.07 9.98
C MET A 97 -13.39 -3.99 10.61
N ARG A 98 -14.18 -3.01 10.15
CA ARG A 98 -15.62 -2.93 10.41
C ARG A 98 -16.33 -3.60 9.24
N LYS A 99 -16.86 -4.80 9.47
CA LYS A 99 -17.30 -5.71 8.39
C LYS A 99 -18.71 -5.44 7.89
N ASP A 100 -19.54 -4.80 8.71
CA ASP A 100 -20.97 -4.66 8.46
C ASP A 100 -21.56 -3.41 9.12
N GLU A 101 -22.87 -3.27 9.00
CA GLU A 101 -23.67 -2.15 9.47
C GLU A 101 -23.65 -1.94 10.99
N ARG A 102 -23.04 -2.85 11.77
CA ARG A 102 -22.85 -2.66 13.22
C ARG A 102 -21.74 -1.64 13.52
N TYR A 103 -20.86 -1.35 12.56
CA TYR A 103 -19.68 -0.49 12.73
C TYR A 103 -18.73 -0.92 13.85
N VAL A 104 -18.78 -2.19 14.26
CA VAL A 104 -17.89 -2.78 15.28
C VAL A 104 -16.62 -3.26 14.61
N GLU A 105 -15.48 -2.93 15.20
CA GLU A 105 -14.18 -3.40 14.76
C GLU A 105 -13.94 -4.85 15.22
N GLU A 106 -13.49 -5.70 14.31
CA GLU A 106 -13.17 -7.09 14.60
C GLU A 106 -11.80 -7.46 14.04
N ALA A 107 -11.08 -8.32 14.77
CA ALA A 107 -9.88 -8.94 14.27
C ALA A 107 -10.21 -9.93 13.13
N CYS A 108 -9.36 -9.94 12.12
CA CYS A 108 -9.28 -10.94 11.08
C CYS A 108 -7.91 -11.59 11.18
N GLU A 109 -7.85 -12.90 10.91
CA GLU A 109 -6.60 -13.67 10.85
C GLU A 109 -5.77 -13.71 12.15
N ASP A 110 -4.70 -14.52 12.11
CA ASP A 110 -3.82 -14.74 13.24
C ASP A 110 -2.67 -13.74 13.26
N TYR A 111 -2.23 -13.41 14.47
CA TYR A 111 -1.09 -12.51 14.66
C TYR A 111 0.16 -13.11 14.03
N VAL A 112 0.94 -12.26 13.36
CA VAL A 112 2.20 -12.63 12.75
C VAL A 112 3.30 -11.87 13.47
N ASP A 113 4.26 -12.58 14.03
CA ASP A 113 5.47 -11.95 14.57
C ASP A 113 6.36 -11.48 13.42
N GLU A 114 6.27 -10.18 13.11
CA GLU A 114 7.08 -9.55 12.07
C GLU A 114 8.58 -9.70 12.33
N SER A 115 9.02 -9.73 13.60
CA SER A 115 10.44 -9.87 13.95
C SER A 115 11.03 -11.24 13.58
N ALA A 116 10.18 -12.25 13.38
CA ALA A 116 10.60 -13.59 12.99
C ALA A 116 11.00 -13.68 11.51
N TYR A 117 10.65 -12.70 10.66
CA TYR A 117 10.97 -12.70 9.23
C TYR A 117 12.37 -12.11 8.97
N SER A 118 13.39 -12.82 9.44
CA SER A 118 14.79 -12.35 9.42
C SER A 118 15.56 -12.69 8.15
N GLU A 119 15.09 -13.65 7.36
CA GLU A 119 15.85 -14.19 6.22
C GLU A 119 15.38 -13.60 4.91
N PHE A 120 16.32 -13.10 4.09
CA PHE A 120 16.04 -12.74 2.70
C PHE A 120 16.03 -14.00 1.84
N ASP A 121 15.04 -14.13 0.97
CA ASP A 121 14.84 -15.33 0.19
C ASP A 121 15.98 -15.56 -0.81
N SER A 122 16.64 -16.73 -0.70
CA SER A 122 17.81 -17.07 -1.50
C SER A 122 17.55 -17.08 -3.00
N ARG A 123 16.29 -17.21 -3.45
CA ARG A 123 15.91 -17.14 -4.87
C ARG A 123 16.14 -15.76 -5.48
N PHE A 124 16.17 -14.72 -4.66
CA PHE A 124 16.29 -13.32 -5.12
C PHE A 124 17.62 -12.68 -4.75
N VAL A 125 18.57 -13.45 -4.21
CA VAL A 125 19.94 -13.00 -3.94
C VAL A 125 20.61 -12.57 -5.26
N GLY A 126 21.35 -11.48 -5.23
CA GLY A 126 21.95 -10.83 -6.39
C GLY A 126 21.01 -9.85 -7.13
N THR A 127 19.74 -9.77 -6.76
CA THR A 127 18.82 -8.74 -7.30
C THR A 127 18.93 -7.44 -6.49
N TYR A 128 18.46 -6.33 -7.07
CA TYR A 128 18.44 -5.05 -6.37
C TYR A 128 17.56 -5.06 -5.11
N PHE A 129 16.59 -5.97 -5.00
CA PHE A 129 15.79 -6.12 -3.78
C PHE A 129 16.60 -6.59 -2.57
N GLU A 130 17.69 -7.33 -2.78
CA GLU A 130 18.61 -7.68 -1.69
C GLU A 130 19.28 -6.41 -1.12
N GLU A 131 19.70 -5.50 -1.99
CA GLU A 131 20.28 -4.22 -1.57
C GLU A 131 19.24 -3.35 -0.85
N VAL A 132 18.01 -3.30 -1.37
CA VAL A 132 16.89 -2.60 -0.74
C VAL A 132 16.65 -3.14 0.67
N HIS A 133 16.48 -4.45 0.81
CA HIS A 133 16.28 -5.10 2.11
C HIS A 133 17.43 -4.76 3.06
N ARG A 134 18.69 -4.96 2.65
CA ARG A 134 19.87 -4.64 3.46
C ARG A 134 19.88 -3.18 3.92
N LYS A 135 19.59 -2.22 3.02
CA LYS A 135 19.58 -0.79 3.36
C LYS A 135 18.44 -0.42 4.31
N LEU A 136 17.28 -1.05 4.18
CA LEU A 136 16.15 -0.86 5.11
C LEU A 136 16.47 -1.44 6.48
N SER A 137 16.99 -2.67 6.55
CA SER A 137 17.33 -3.37 7.80
C SER A 137 18.49 -2.72 8.56
N GLN A 138 19.36 -1.95 7.88
CA GLN A 138 20.36 -1.11 8.52
C GLN A 138 19.78 0.10 9.27
N ARG A 139 18.52 0.47 9.00
CA ARG A 139 17.87 1.68 9.54
C ARG A 139 16.72 1.38 10.49
N PHE A 140 16.02 0.27 10.24
CA PHE A 140 14.77 -0.04 10.93
C PHE A 140 14.70 -1.53 11.28
N PRO A 141 13.92 -1.91 12.31
CA PRO A 141 13.52 -3.29 12.49
C PRO A 141 12.57 -3.67 11.34
N ILE A 142 13.05 -4.47 10.40
CA ILE A 142 12.28 -4.92 9.23
C ILE A 142 11.73 -6.31 9.48
N GLY A 143 10.42 -6.48 9.25
CA GLY A 143 9.77 -7.78 9.21
C GLY A 143 9.52 -8.25 7.79
N ARG A 144 8.29 -8.69 7.49
CA ARG A 144 7.90 -9.15 6.16
C ARG A 144 8.15 -8.07 5.10
N VAL A 145 8.97 -8.41 4.11
CA VAL A 145 9.10 -7.66 2.86
C VAL A 145 8.41 -8.42 1.74
N ARG A 146 7.52 -7.73 1.02
CA ARG A 146 6.67 -8.31 -0.02
C ARG A 146 6.56 -7.38 -1.21
N ILE A 147 6.49 -7.93 -2.42
CA ILE A 147 5.96 -7.23 -3.58
C ILE A 147 4.45 -7.43 -3.60
N LEU A 148 3.70 -6.34 -3.61
CA LEU A 148 2.25 -6.34 -3.69
C LEU A 148 1.81 -5.70 -5.01
N SER A 149 1.06 -6.45 -5.81
CA SER A 149 0.51 -5.98 -7.09
C SER A 149 -1.02 -5.96 -7.06
N LYS A 150 -1.61 -4.89 -7.62
CA LYS A 150 -3.05 -4.73 -7.82
C LYS A 150 -3.39 -4.59 -9.29
N GLY A 151 -4.43 -5.29 -9.72
CA GLY A 151 -5.05 -5.17 -11.04
C GLY A 151 -5.75 -3.82 -11.25
N VAL A 152 -6.28 -3.63 -12.46
CA VAL A 152 -7.02 -2.42 -12.86
C VAL A 152 -8.32 -2.28 -12.06
N TYR A 153 -8.73 -1.05 -11.75
CA TYR A 153 -9.98 -0.72 -11.06
C TYR A 153 -10.24 -1.54 -9.78
N ASN A 154 -9.26 -1.59 -8.87
CA ASN A 154 -9.26 -2.49 -7.73
C ASN A 154 -8.81 -1.81 -6.43
N CYS A 155 -9.33 -2.23 -5.27
CA CYS A 155 -8.93 -1.71 -3.94
C CYS A 155 -8.69 -2.84 -2.93
N ASN A 156 -7.98 -2.54 -1.84
CA ASN A 156 -7.91 -3.43 -0.68
C ASN A 156 -9.11 -3.18 0.24
N SER A 157 -9.36 -4.09 1.18
CA SER A 157 -10.28 -3.83 2.29
C SER A 157 -9.92 -2.54 3.02
N TRP A 158 -10.92 -1.89 3.63
CA TRP A 158 -10.70 -0.78 4.55
C TRP A 158 -10.38 -1.36 5.94
N HIS A 159 -9.12 -1.30 6.34
CA HIS A 159 -8.64 -1.98 7.55
C HIS A 159 -7.51 -1.21 8.23
N ARG A 160 -7.17 -1.61 9.46
CA ARG A 160 -5.90 -1.25 10.10
C ARG A 160 -5.09 -2.50 10.41
N ASP A 161 -3.79 -2.35 10.43
CA ASP A 161 -2.83 -3.39 10.74
C ASP A 161 -2.25 -3.20 12.16
N PRO A 162 -1.52 -4.20 12.71
CA PRO A 162 -0.84 -4.04 14.00
C PRO A 162 0.43 -3.17 13.87
N GLU A 163 1.14 -3.28 12.75
CA GLU A 163 2.41 -2.58 12.49
C GLU A 163 2.28 -1.51 11.39
N PRO A 164 3.11 -0.45 11.41
CA PRO A 164 3.25 0.47 10.29
C PRO A 164 4.11 -0.13 9.17
N ARG A 165 4.07 0.47 7.97
CA ARG A 165 4.74 -0.06 6.77
C ARG A 165 5.58 0.99 6.06
N LEU A 166 6.60 0.52 5.35
CA LEU A 166 7.29 1.29 4.32
C LEU A 166 6.79 0.84 2.94
N HIS A 167 6.47 1.79 2.07
CA HIS A 167 6.11 1.55 0.68
C HIS A 167 7.15 2.15 -0.26
N ILE A 168 7.53 1.37 -1.28
CA ILE A 168 8.36 1.82 -2.40
C ILE A 168 7.60 1.49 -3.69
N PRO A 169 6.96 2.48 -4.34
CA PRO A 169 6.26 2.28 -5.59
C PRO A 169 7.25 1.94 -6.72
N ILE A 170 6.98 0.89 -7.49
CA ILE A 170 7.83 0.44 -8.62
C ILE A 170 7.10 0.69 -9.95
N ILE A 171 5.80 0.35 -9.98
CA ILE A 171 4.89 0.64 -11.10
C ILE A 171 3.66 1.29 -10.50
N THR A 172 3.30 2.48 -10.99
CA THR A 172 2.18 3.27 -10.47
C THR A 172 1.55 4.11 -11.58
N ASN A 173 0.40 4.70 -11.30
CA ASN A 173 -0.29 5.67 -12.15
C ASN A 173 -1.03 6.68 -11.24
N PRO A 174 -1.45 7.87 -11.71
CA PRO A 174 -2.15 8.85 -10.86
C PRO A 174 -3.44 8.34 -10.18
N GLY A 175 -4.09 7.32 -10.74
CA GLY A 175 -5.22 6.63 -10.12
C GLY A 175 -4.83 5.62 -9.03
N ALA A 176 -3.54 5.34 -8.85
CA ALA A 176 -3.03 4.53 -7.77
C ALA A 176 -2.87 5.39 -6.50
N LEU A 177 -3.87 5.29 -5.62
CA LEU A 177 -4.00 6.12 -4.43
C LEU A 177 -3.74 5.30 -3.16
N PHE A 178 -3.21 5.95 -2.15
CA PHE A 178 -3.09 5.42 -0.81
C PHE A 178 -3.85 6.33 0.15
N ILE A 179 -4.68 5.74 0.98
CA ILE A 179 -5.56 6.45 1.92
C ILE A 179 -5.19 6.00 3.31
N VAL A 180 -4.96 6.94 4.23
CA VAL A 180 -4.84 6.68 5.67
C VAL A 180 -5.78 7.65 6.40
N ASN A 181 -6.70 7.09 7.19
CA ASN A 181 -7.83 7.77 7.84
C ASN A 181 -8.65 8.60 6.84
N HIS A 182 -8.43 9.92 6.82
CA HIS A 182 -9.13 10.84 5.92
C HIS A 182 -8.20 11.50 4.89
N HIS A 183 -6.91 11.15 4.91
CA HIS A 183 -5.93 11.67 3.96
C HIS A 183 -5.77 10.73 2.77
N VAL A 184 -5.75 11.28 1.56
CA VAL A 184 -5.56 10.54 0.30
C VAL A 184 -4.42 11.18 -0.49
N THR A 185 -3.52 10.35 -1.03
CA THR A 185 -2.46 10.82 -1.91
C THR A 185 -2.03 9.75 -2.91
N HIS A 186 -1.50 10.19 -4.05
CA HIS A 186 -0.73 9.33 -4.94
C HIS A 186 0.70 9.15 -4.41
N LEU A 187 1.30 7.97 -4.65
CA LEU A 187 2.71 7.67 -4.36
C LEU A 187 3.47 7.44 -5.69
N PRO A 188 4.26 8.41 -6.16
CA PRO A 188 5.05 8.29 -7.39
C PRO A 188 6.09 7.17 -7.36
N ALA A 189 6.25 6.50 -8.51
CA ALA A 189 7.30 5.51 -8.76
C ALA A 189 8.56 6.21 -9.28
N ASP A 190 9.22 6.94 -8.40
CA ASP A 190 10.46 7.68 -8.66
C ASP A 190 11.63 7.21 -7.79
N GLY A 191 11.47 6.05 -7.13
CA GLY A 191 12.43 5.48 -6.19
C GLY A 191 12.29 5.98 -4.74
N SER A 192 11.35 6.87 -4.46
CA SER A 192 11.09 7.35 -3.10
C SER A 192 10.58 6.26 -2.16
N VAL A 193 10.93 6.37 -0.89
CA VAL A 193 10.41 5.52 0.18
C VAL A 193 9.38 6.31 0.99
N TYR A 194 8.23 5.70 1.26
CA TYR A 194 7.15 6.32 2.02
C TYR A 194 6.90 5.53 3.31
N PHE A 195 6.95 6.20 4.45
CA PHE A 195 6.36 5.69 5.67
C PHE A 195 4.84 5.86 5.62
N THR A 196 4.12 4.79 5.91
CA THR A 196 2.67 4.80 6.05
C THR A 196 2.30 4.23 7.41
N ASP A 197 1.55 5.01 8.18
CA ASP A 197 1.05 4.56 9.48
C ASP A 197 -0.19 3.70 9.30
N THR A 198 0.02 2.46 8.87
CA THR A 198 -1.05 1.46 8.65
C THR A 198 -1.69 0.94 9.92
N ARG A 199 -1.25 1.40 11.10
CA ARG A 199 -1.98 1.24 12.36
C ARG A 199 -3.27 2.06 12.39
N GLY A 200 -3.33 3.12 11.57
CA GLY A 200 -4.57 3.80 11.22
C GLY A 200 -5.36 3.02 10.16
N TYR A 201 -6.66 3.31 10.06
CA TYR A 201 -7.48 2.73 9.00
C TYR A 201 -7.00 3.20 7.64
N HIS A 202 -6.83 2.30 6.68
CA HIS A 202 -6.24 2.62 5.40
C HIS A 202 -6.72 1.68 4.30
N THR A 203 -6.47 2.08 3.06
CA THR A 203 -6.59 1.21 1.87
C THR A 203 -5.65 1.69 0.77
N ALA A 204 -5.29 0.76 -0.10
CA ALA A 204 -4.62 1.04 -1.37
C ALA A 204 -5.60 0.82 -2.52
N ILE A 205 -5.69 1.80 -3.42
CA ILE A 205 -6.56 1.78 -4.60
C ILE A 205 -5.69 1.78 -5.85
N ASN A 206 -6.16 1.09 -6.89
CA ASN A 206 -5.73 1.29 -8.25
C ASN A 206 -6.95 1.60 -9.12
N GLY A 207 -7.20 2.89 -9.32
CA GLY A 207 -8.25 3.40 -10.22
C GLY A 207 -7.77 3.56 -11.67
N GLY A 208 -6.54 3.15 -12.00
CA GLY A 208 -5.97 3.25 -13.33
C GLY A 208 -6.19 2.00 -14.21
N ILE A 209 -5.81 2.15 -15.47
CA ILE A 209 -5.84 1.11 -16.52
C ILE A 209 -4.58 0.24 -16.55
N ASP A 210 -3.57 0.61 -15.77
CA ASP A 210 -2.33 -0.16 -15.61
C ASP A 210 -2.27 -0.78 -14.22
N ARG A 211 -1.50 -1.86 -14.08
CA ARG A 211 -1.27 -2.47 -12.78
C ARG A 211 -0.51 -1.51 -11.85
N ARG A 212 -0.75 -1.65 -10.54
CA ARG A 212 0.01 -0.97 -9.48
C ARG A 212 0.90 -2.00 -8.77
N VAL A 213 2.20 -1.76 -8.65
CA VAL A 213 3.16 -2.64 -7.97
C VAL A 213 4.02 -1.85 -6.99
N HIS A 214 4.02 -2.26 -5.72
CA HIS A 214 4.83 -1.68 -4.66
C HIS A 214 5.63 -2.77 -3.95
N LEU A 215 6.88 -2.46 -3.57
CA LEU A 215 7.55 -3.18 -2.50
C LEU A 215 7.06 -2.62 -1.17
N VAL A 216 6.67 -3.49 -0.26
CA VAL A 216 6.13 -3.16 1.05
C VAL A 216 6.91 -3.90 2.13
N ALA A 217 7.44 -3.17 3.10
CA ALA A 217 8.15 -3.73 4.25
C ALA A 217 7.41 -3.38 5.55
N ALA A 218 7.04 -4.39 6.34
CA ALA A 218 6.52 -4.16 7.68
C ALA A 218 7.63 -3.68 8.61
N LEU A 219 7.31 -2.73 9.48
CA LEU A 219 8.22 -2.27 10.53
C LEU A 219 7.94 -3.05 11.82
N ALA A 220 8.85 -3.92 12.20
CA ALA A 220 8.72 -4.84 13.34
C ALA A 220 8.92 -4.14 14.70
N TYR A 221 8.26 -2.99 14.90
CA TYR A 221 8.13 -2.36 16.21
C TYR A 221 7.05 -3.10 17.03
N PRO A 222 7.14 -3.07 18.37
CA PRO A 222 6.08 -3.62 19.21
C PRO A 222 4.72 -3.00 18.86
N PRO A 223 3.64 -3.79 18.83
CA PRO A 223 2.30 -3.26 18.62
C PRO A 223 1.95 -2.27 19.73
N LEU A 224 1.04 -1.34 19.43
CA LEU A 224 0.48 -0.45 20.44
C LEU A 224 -0.19 -1.32 21.53
N GLN A 225 0.10 -1.01 22.80
CA GLN A 225 -0.63 -1.59 23.92
C GLN A 225 -1.99 -0.89 24.00
N ASP A 226 -3.06 -1.67 24.08
CA ASP A 226 -4.43 -1.18 24.29
C ASP A 226 -4.59 -0.47 25.64
#